data_AF-A0A222T4X7-F1
#
_entry.id   AF-A0A222T4X7-F1
#
_cell.length_a   1.000
_cell.length_b   1.000
_cell.length_c   1.000
_cell.angle_alpha   90.00
_cell.angle_beta   90.00
_cell.angle_gamma   90.00
#
_symmetry.space_group_name_H-M   'P 1'
#
loop_
_entity.id
_entity.type
_entity.pdbx_description
1 polymer ?
#
loop_
_entity_poly.entity_id
_entity_poly.type
_entity_poly.pdbx_seq_one_letter_code
_entity_poly.pdbx_strand_id
1 'polypeptide(L)' 'MAKATTKSGKSTARGMAARGSAKSGSMEMRTKEDLYREAQKAGIEGRSQMSKSQLISALRHR' A
#
# COMPACT_ATOMS: atom_id res chain seq x y z
N MET A 1 -38.76 35.80 -9.96
CA MET A 1 -37.66 35.11 -9.25
C MET A 1 -38.13 33.68 -8.97
N ALA A 2 -37.53 32.69 -9.63
CA ALA A 2 -38.00 31.30 -9.61
C ALA A 2 -37.52 30.52 -8.36
N LYS A 3 -38.40 29.65 -7.86
CA LYS A 3 -38.23 28.77 -6.69
C LYS A 3 -37.31 27.57 -6.95
N ALA A 4 -36.41 27.36 -6.00
CA ALA A 4 -36.16 26.13 -5.25
C ALA A 4 -35.56 24.85 -5.90
N THR A 5 -34.65 24.27 -5.08
CA THR A 5 -34.35 22.83 -4.87
C THR A 5 -33.30 22.15 -5.76
N THR A 6 -32.04 22.21 -5.30
CA THR A 6 -31.01 21.21 -5.63
C THR A 6 -31.05 20.08 -4.60
N LYS A 7 -31.64 18.94 -4.96
CA LYS A 7 -31.46 17.68 -4.22
C LYS A 7 -31.58 16.49 -5.18
N SER A 8 -30.49 16.23 -5.87
CA SER A 8 -30.20 14.95 -6.52
C SER A 8 -28.86 14.50 -5.95
N GLY A 9 -28.59 13.28 -5.54
CA GLY A 9 -29.36 12.06 -5.49
C GLY A 9 -28.49 11.10 -4.69
N LYS A 10 -29.10 10.37 -3.77
CA LYS A 10 -28.45 9.39 -2.91
C LYS A 10 -27.94 8.21 -3.75
N SER A 11 -26.99 7.48 -3.17
CA SER A 11 -26.62 6.07 -3.40
C SER A 11 -25.57 5.75 -4.47
N THR A 12 -24.42 5.25 -4.01
CA THR A 12 -23.93 3.87 -4.25
C THR A 12 -22.86 3.61 -3.16
N ALA A 13 -23.25 3.14 -1.98
CA ALA A 13 -23.17 1.73 -1.59
C ALA A 13 -21.96 0.99 -2.17
N ARG A 14 -21.04 0.60 -1.26
CA ARG A 14 -20.08 -0.51 -1.39
C ARG A 14 -18.79 -0.22 -2.16
N GLY A 15 -17.85 0.39 -1.43
CA GLY A 15 -16.42 0.23 -1.66
C GLY A 15 -15.75 -0.44 -0.46
N MET A 16 -16.27 -1.59 -0.02
CA MET A 16 -15.58 -2.49 0.91
C MET A 16 -14.36 -3.10 0.18
N ALA A 17 -13.32 -2.31 -0.09
CA ALA A 17 -12.06 -2.82 -0.66
C ALA A 17 -10.95 -1.76 -0.62
N ALA A 18 -10.60 -1.24 0.56
CA ALA A 18 -9.30 -0.58 0.72
C ALA A 18 -8.64 -0.90 2.08
N ARG A 19 -9.02 -2.04 2.68
CA ARG A 19 -8.33 -2.59 3.86
C ARG A 19 -7.04 -3.34 3.51
N GLY A 20 -6.54 -3.15 2.29
CA GLY A 20 -5.27 -3.68 1.82
C GLY A 20 -4.35 -2.54 1.42
N SER A 21 -3.55 -2.06 2.37
CA SER A 21 -2.21 -1.55 2.08
C SER A 21 -2.10 -0.20 1.33
N ALA A 22 -2.55 0.89 1.96
CA ALA A 22 -1.99 2.23 1.64
C ALA A 22 -0.46 2.30 1.91
N LYS A 23 0.10 1.30 2.63
CA LYS A 23 1.55 1.07 2.77
C LYS A 23 2.20 0.37 1.56
N SER A 24 1.44 -0.17 0.60
CA SER A 24 2.00 -0.91 -0.55
C SER A 24 2.79 0.01 -1.47
N GLY A 25 2.18 1.14 -1.86
CA GLY A 25 2.77 2.05 -2.84
C GLY A 25 4.10 2.67 -2.39
N SER A 26 4.23 2.97 -1.08
CA SER A 26 5.47 3.56 -0.56
C SER A 26 6.66 2.59 -0.56
N MET A 27 6.44 1.28 -0.53
CA MET A 27 7.56 0.31 -0.61
C MET A 27 8.02 0.09 -2.05
N GLU A 28 7.09 0.13 -3.01
CA GLU A 28 7.40 -0.07 -4.44
C GLU A 28 8.23 1.09 -5.00
N MET A 29 8.04 2.30 -4.48
CA MET A 29 8.85 3.49 -4.78
C MET A 29 10.26 3.44 -4.17
N ARG A 30 10.50 2.63 -3.14
CA ARG A 30 11.82 2.57 -2.48
C ARG A 30 12.85 1.84 -3.33
N THR A 31 14.11 2.21 -3.16
CA THR A 31 15.23 1.54 -3.83
C THR A 31 15.44 0.14 -3.24
N LYS A 32 16.05 -0.77 -4.02
CA LYS A 32 16.44 -2.09 -3.52
C LYS A 32 17.33 -1.98 -2.28
N GLU A 33 18.22 -0.99 -2.27
CA GLU A 33 19.13 -0.69 -1.16
C GLU A 33 18.38 -0.35 0.14
N ASP A 34 17.35 0.49 0.06
CA ASP A 34 16.54 0.88 1.23
C ASP A 34 15.77 -0.32 1.79
N LEU A 35 15.18 -1.12 0.90
CA LEU A 35 14.49 -2.36 1.25
C LEU A 35 15.45 -3.39 1.85
N TYR A 36 16.67 -3.48 1.33
CA TYR A 36 17.71 -4.36 1.89
C TYR A 36 18.11 -3.93 3.30
N ARG A 37 18.28 -2.63 3.54
CA ARG A 37 18.59 -2.08 4.86
C ARG A 37 17.45 -2.28 5.85
N GLU A 38 16.20 -2.08 5.42
CA GLU A 38 15.03 -2.41 6.25
C GLU A 38 14.96 -3.90 6.56
N ALA A 39 15.24 -4.76 5.58
CA ALA A 39 15.26 -6.21 5.77
C ALA A 39 16.37 -6.65 6.72
N GLN A 40 17.53 -5.99 6.67
CA GLN A 40 18.63 -6.21 7.61
C GLN A 40 18.24 -5.79 9.03
N LYS A 41 17.64 -4.60 9.20
CA LYS A 41 17.15 -4.14 10.52
C LYS A 41 16.06 -5.04 11.09
N ALA A 42 15.23 -5.60 10.22
CA ALA A 42 14.18 -6.54 10.59
C ALA A 42 14.67 -7.98 10.81
N GLY A 43 15.96 -8.27 10.58
CA GLY A 43 16.51 -9.61 10.76
C GLY A 43 16.04 -10.65 9.74
N ILE A 44 15.59 -10.22 8.54
CA ILE A 44 15.11 -11.14 7.50
C ILE A 44 16.31 -11.92 6.95
N GLU A 45 16.29 -13.24 7.09
CA GLU A 45 17.34 -14.12 6.55
C GLU A 45 17.21 -14.28 5.03
N GLY A 46 18.32 -14.59 4.37
CA GLY A 46 18.34 -14.73 2.91
C GLY A 46 18.13 -13.41 2.13
N ARG A 47 18.06 -12.24 2.78
CA ARG A 47 17.83 -10.93 2.12
C ARG A 47 18.80 -10.63 0.97
N SER A 48 20.05 -11.11 1.05
CA SER A 48 21.06 -10.89 0.00
C SER A 48 20.73 -11.63 -1.30
N GLN A 49 19.94 -12.69 -1.23
CA GLN A 49 19.48 -13.45 -2.39
C GLN A 49 18.12 -12.94 -2.91
N MET A 50 17.42 -12.10 -2.13
CA MET A 50 16.10 -11.60 -2.49
C MET A 50 16.17 -10.48 -3.54
N SER A 51 15.25 -10.53 -4.50
CA SER A 51 14.99 -9.42 -5.42
C SER A 51 14.22 -8.29 -4.71
N LYS A 52 14.14 -7.11 -5.34
CA LYS A 52 13.39 -5.96 -4.80
C LYS A 52 11.97 -6.34 -4.37
N SER A 53 11.26 -7.08 -5.22
CA SER A 53 9.88 -7.54 -4.94
C SER A 53 9.81 -8.52 -3.77
N GLN A 54 10.78 -9.43 -3.67
CA GLN A 54 10.86 -10.38 -2.55
C GLN A 54 11.15 -9.67 -1.23
N LEU A 55 12.04 -8.66 -1.23
CA LEU A 55 12.30 -7.82 -0.05
C LEU A 55 11.03 -7.09 0.38
N ILE A 56 10.27 -6.50 -0.55
CA ILE A 56 8.99 -5.84 -0.24
C ILE A 56 7.99 -6.83 0.37
N SER A 57 7.88 -8.02 -0.22
CA SER A 57 6.97 -9.07 0.27
C SER A 57 7.36 -9.52 1.67
N ALA A 58 8.63 -9.83 1.90
CA ALA A 58 9.15 -10.24 3.20
C ALA A 58 8.93 -9.15 4.25
N LEU A 59 9.17 -7.88 3.90
CA LEU A 59 8.93 -6.74 4.80
C LEU A 59 7.44 -6.51 5.12
N ARG A 60 6.53 -6.98 4.27
CA ARG A 60 5.08 -6.83 4.43
C ARG A 60 4.45 -7.97 5.25
N HIS A 61 5.08 -9.15 5.24
CA HIS A 61 4.61 -10.36 5.90
C HIS A 61 5.41 -10.76 7.15
N ARG A 62 6.36 -9.91 7.58
CA ARG A 62 7.13 -10.10 8.82
C ARG A 62 6.33 -9.84 10.09
#